data_AF-A0A7C6VJJ5-F1
#
_entry.id   AF-A0A7C6VJJ5-F1
#
_cell.length_a   1.000
_cell.length_b   1.000
_cell.length_c   1.000
_cell.angle_alpha   90.00
_cell.angle_beta   90.00
_cell.angle_gamma   90.00
#
_symmetry.space_group_name_H-M   'P 1'
#
loop_
_entity.id
_entity.type
_entity.pdbx_description
1 polymer ?
#
loop_
_entity_poly.entity_id
_entity_poly.type
_entity_poly.pdbx_seq_one_letter_code
_entity_poly.pdbx_strand_id
1 'polypeptide(L)'
;MKATEANLLKFLRKSPQFVIPIYQRNYSWTEEQCRQLWADLLRAGREEAISAHFIGSIVYVERGLSTVTSQEALLVIDGQQRLTTSTLLIAALAKHFEDKGVAELLEAFSAKKLRNYYLLNPDEEGERHFKLILSETDKDTLLAILKGAPMPAEISSRIEQNYGLFQDLIQKHEGELEAICQGLAKLVIVDVSLDRSQDNPQLIFESMNSTGLELSQADLIRNFILMGLEPKLQTELYKNYWRPMEKAFGQAAYVTHFDPFMRHYLTAKTGEIPNVREVYAAFKAFARDSQIDTK
;
A
#
# COMPACT_ATOMS: atom_id res chain seq x y z
N MET A 1 11.30 -14.76 10.44
CA MET A 1 10.04 -14.01 10.55
C MET A 1 9.62 -13.80 12.01
N LYS A 2 9.19 -12.59 12.39
CA LYS A 2 8.54 -12.29 13.68
C LYS A 2 7.15 -11.70 13.41
N ALA A 3 6.12 -12.24 14.05
CA ALA A 3 4.74 -11.78 13.91
C ALA A 3 4.15 -11.44 15.29
N THR A 4 3.58 -10.24 15.43
CA THR A 4 2.97 -9.76 16.68
C THR A 4 1.69 -9.00 16.40
N GLU A 5 0.70 -9.13 17.27
CA GLU A 5 -0.47 -8.24 17.23
C GLU A 5 -0.06 -6.81 17.62
N ALA A 6 -0.50 -5.82 16.84
CA ALA A 6 -0.21 -4.42 17.07
C ALA A 6 -1.44 -3.54 16.81
N ASN A 7 -1.61 -2.51 17.62
CA ASN A 7 -2.57 -1.45 17.32
C ASN A 7 -2.08 -0.62 16.12
N LEU A 8 -2.97 -0.35 15.16
CA LEU A 8 -2.62 0.35 13.91
C LEU A 8 -1.99 1.72 14.16
N LEU A 9 -2.58 2.54 15.04
CA LEU A 9 -2.07 3.89 15.31
C LEU A 9 -0.71 3.84 16.02
N LYS A 10 -0.52 2.89 16.95
CA LYS A 10 0.80 2.68 17.59
C LYS A 10 1.85 2.24 16.57
N PHE A 11 1.48 1.37 15.64
CA PHE A 11 2.33 0.91 14.55
C PHE A 11 2.75 2.07 13.64
N LEU A 12 1.78 2.84 13.13
CA LEU A 12 2.05 4.02 12.27
C LEU A 12 2.93 5.06 12.97
N ARG A 13 2.68 5.30 14.26
CA ARG A 13 3.43 6.30 15.04
C ARG A 13 4.88 5.92 15.28
N LYS A 14 5.16 4.64 15.57
CA LYS A 14 6.50 4.16 15.89
C LYS A 14 7.39 3.99 14.67
N SER A 15 6.80 3.74 13.50
CA SER A 15 7.58 3.51 12.29
C SER A 15 8.17 4.81 11.74
N PRO A 16 9.43 4.80 11.28
CA PRO A 16 10.09 5.98 10.73
C PRO A 16 9.41 6.39 9.42
N GLN A 17 9.26 5.44 8.50
CA GLN A 17 8.63 5.62 7.20
C GLN A 17 8.32 4.25 6.60
N PHE A 18 7.20 4.15 5.88
CA PHE A 18 6.86 3.02 5.03
C PHE A 18 7.10 3.39 3.57
N VAL A 19 7.72 2.48 2.83
CA VAL A 19 7.96 2.62 1.39
C VAL A 19 7.35 1.43 0.69
N ILE A 20 6.46 1.70 -0.26
CA ILE A 20 5.90 0.70 -1.17
C ILE A 20 6.87 0.55 -2.36
N PRO A 21 7.53 -0.61 -2.53
CA PRO A 21 8.46 -0.82 -3.63
C PRO A 21 7.78 -0.76 -5.01
N ILE A 22 8.54 -0.38 -6.04
CA ILE A 22 8.05 -0.24 -7.42
C ILE A 22 7.52 -1.54 -8.06
N TYR A 23 7.84 -2.69 -7.47
CA TYR A 23 7.39 -4.00 -7.93
C TYR A 23 6.06 -4.43 -7.31
N GLN A 24 5.53 -3.65 -6.38
CA GLN A 24 4.19 -3.83 -5.86
C GLN A 24 3.16 -3.24 -6.83
N ARG A 25 1.92 -3.76 -6.77
CA ARG A 25 0.82 -3.16 -7.54
C ARG A 25 0.44 -1.79 -7.01
N ASN A 26 -0.11 -0.95 -7.89
CA ASN A 26 -0.70 0.32 -7.49
C ASN A 26 -1.93 0.10 -6.57
N TYR A 27 -2.41 1.16 -5.96
CA TYR A 27 -3.62 1.16 -5.16
C TYR A 27 -4.84 0.79 -6.00
N SER A 28 -5.59 -0.19 -5.50
CA SER A 28 -6.61 -0.95 -6.25
C SER A 28 -7.88 -1.19 -5.45
N TRP A 29 -7.89 -0.87 -4.15
CA TRP A 29 -9.15 -0.87 -3.39
C TRP A 29 -10.14 0.10 -4.01
N THR A 30 -11.36 -0.40 -4.10
CA THR A 30 -12.56 0.28 -4.57
C THR A 30 -13.35 0.82 -3.39
N GLU A 31 -14.37 1.59 -3.70
CA GLU A 31 -15.33 2.10 -2.72
C GLU A 31 -15.94 1.00 -1.85
N GLU A 32 -16.17 -0.20 -2.38
CA GLU A 32 -16.73 -1.32 -1.61
C GLU A 32 -15.85 -1.70 -0.42
N GLN A 33 -14.54 -1.89 -0.66
CA GLN A 33 -13.59 -2.21 0.41
C GLN A 33 -13.43 -1.04 1.41
N CYS A 34 -13.45 0.20 0.92
CA CYS A 34 -13.40 1.38 1.80
C CYS A 34 -14.65 1.51 2.67
N ARG A 35 -15.84 1.22 2.13
CA ARG A 35 -17.11 1.20 2.87
C ARG A 35 -17.16 0.09 3.90
N GLN A 36 -16.61 -1.08 3.59
CA GLN A 36 -16.49 -2.17 4.56
C GLN A 36 -15.59 -1.75 5.74
N LEU A 37 -14.39 -1.21 5.46
CA LEU A 37 -13.50 -0.69 6.51
C LEU A 37 -14.19 0.39 7.35
N TRP A 38 -14.93 1.30 6.71
CA TRP A 38 -15.69 2.34 7.40
C TRP A 38 -16.78 1.77 8.33
N ALA A 39 -17.56 0.81 7.84
CA ALA A 39 -18.62 0.17 8.63
C ALA A 39 -18.04 -0.55 9.85
N ASP A 40 -16.93 -1.27 9.65
CA ASP A 40 -16.22 -1.95 10.74
C ASP A 40 -15.64 -0.98 11.77
N LEU A 41 -15.06 0.14 11.31
CA LEU A 41 -14.57 1.21 12.17
C LEU A 41 -15.68 1.82 13.02
N LEU A 42 -16.81 2.19 12.40
CA LEU A 42 -17.94 2.77 13.13
C LEU A 42 -18.52 1.77 14.14
N ARG A 43 -18.65 0.50 13.76
CA ARG A 43 -19.12 -0.57 14.66
C ARG A 43 -18.20 -0.69 15.88
N ALA A 44 -16.89 -0.78 15.65
CA ALA A 44 -15.90 -0.83 16.74
C ALA A 44 -15.95 0.42 17.64
N GLY A 45 -16.22 1.59 17.07
CA GLY A 45 -16.35 2.85 17.79
C GLY A 45 -17.59 2.95 18.68
N ARG A 46 -18.75 2.52 18.16
CA ARG A 46 -20.05 2.59 18.84
C ARG A 46 -20.22 1.54 19.94
N GLU A 47 -19.60 0.37 19.78
CA GLU A 47 -19.76 -0.74 20.71
C GLU A 47 -18.59 -0.80 21.71
N GLU A 48 -18.85 -0.50 22.98
CA GLU A 48 -17.83 -0.62 24.05
C GLU A 48 -17.33 -2.05 24.23
N ALA A 49 -18.17 -3.06 23.97
CA ALA A 49 -17.82 -4.47 24.08
C ALA A 49 -16.72 -4.89 23.07
N ILE A 50 -16.56 -4.16 21.96
CA ILE A 50 -15.49 -4.39 21.00
C ILE A 50 -14.23 -3.69 21.52
N SER A 51 -13.29 -4.46 22.04
CA SER A 51 -12.00 -3.94 22.51
C SER A 51 -10.98 -3.73 21.37
N ALA A 52 -11.11 -4.49 20.29
CA ALA A 52 -10.23 -4.42 19.12
C ALA A 52 -10.97 -4.92 17.86
N HIS A 53 -10.60 -4.37 16.70
CA HIS A 53 -11.09 -4.85 15.39
C HIS A 53 -9.92 -5.13 14.46
N PHE A 54 -9.81 -6.39 14.02
CA PHE A 54 -8.71 -6.85 13.17
C PHE A 54 -8.94 -6.49 11.70
N ILE A 55 -7.96 -5.85 11.07
CA ILE A 55 -8.04 -5.42 9.66
C ILE A 55 -7.07 -6.14 8.71
N GLY A 56 -6.28 -7.10 9.22
CA GLY A 56 -5.31 -7.86 8.44
C GLY A 56 -3.86 -7.74 8.93
N SER A 57 -2.94 -8.27 8.14
CA SER A 57 -1.50 -8.16 8.38
C SER A 57 -0.86 -7.01 7.59
N ILE A 58 0.26 -6.51 8.10
CA ILE A 58 1.22 -5.70 7.34
C ILE A 58 2.56 -6.40 7.45
N VAL A 59 3.13 -6.75 6.30
CA VAL A 59 4.39 -7.47 6.22
C VAL A 59 5.42 -6.56 5.59
N TYR A 60 6.56 -6.41 6.23
CA TYR A 60 7.61 -5.52 5.77
C TYR A 60 9.00 -6.07 6.08
N VAL A 61 9.98 -5.43 5.47
CA VAL A 61 11.39 -5.70 5.69
C VAL A 61 12.14 -4.40 5.96
N GLU A 62 13.04 -4.41 6.93
CA GLU A 62 13.91 -3.27 7.19
C GLU A 62 14.90 -3.09 6.02
N ARG A 63 15.09 -1.86 5.55
CA ARG A 63 15.96 -1.57 4.39
C ARG A 63 17.45 -1.82 4.70
N GLY A 64 17.84 -1.89 5.97
CA GLY A 64 19.18 -2.20 6.45
C GLY A 64 19.21 -2.42 7.97
N LEU A 65 20.40 -2.67 8.53
CA LEU A 65 20.59 -2.73 9.98
C LEU A 65 20.32 -1.34 10.56
N SER A 66 19.29 -1.22 11.41
CA SER A 66 19.06 -0.01 12.19
C SER A 66 20.31 0.32 13.02
N THR A 67 20.86 1.52 12.87
CA THR A 67 21.92 2.01 13.77
C THR A 67 21.29 2.82 14.89
N VAL A 68 22.04 3.10 15.95
CA VAL A 68 21.61 4.01 17.04
C VAL A 68 21.25 5.40 16.49
N THR A 69 21.82 5.78 15.35
CA THR A 69 21.70 7.11 14.73
C THR A 69 20.66 7.21 13.61
N SER A 70 20.16 6.10 13.07
CA SER A 70 19.21 6.12 11.95
C SER A 70 18.28 4.91 11.95
N GLN A 71 16.98 5.17 12.05
CA GLN A 71 15.96 4.18 11.72
C GLN A 71 15.74 4.20 10.20
N GLU A 72 16.02 3.08 9.56
CA GLU A 72 15.82 2.91 8.11
C GLU A 72 14.33 2.74 7.78
N ALA A 73 13.95 3.12 6.56
CA ALA A 73 12.59 2.95 6.09
C ALA A 73 12.18 1.47 6.02
N LEU A 74 10.90 1.20 6.28
CA LEU A 74 10.29 -0.12 6.21
C LEU A 74 9.73 -0.36 4.81
N LEU A 75 10.27 -1.36 4.12
CA LEU A 75 9.81 -1.74 2.79
C LEU A 75 8.65 -2.71 2.91
N VAL A 76 7.47 -2.29 2.49
CA VAL A 76 6.24 -3.08 2.63
C VAL A 76 6.18 -4.14 1.52
N ILE A 77 6.02 -5.39 1.95
CA ILE A 77 5.91 -6.57 1.08
C ILE A 77 4.44 -6.98 0.92
N ASP A 78 3.63 -6.86 1.97
CA ASP A 78 2.18 -7.06 1.92
C ASP A 78 1.44 -6.12 2.89
N GLY A 79 0.15 -5.90 2.68
CA GLY A 79 -0.68 -4.98 3.45
C GLY A 79 -0.69 -3.55 2.91
N GLN A 80 -0.06 -3.33 1.74
CA GLN A 80 0.03 -2.00 1.12
C GLN A 80 -1.34 -1.32 0.89
N GLN A 81 -2.36 -2.08 0.49
CA GLN A 81 -3.69 -1.52 0.22
C GLN A 81 -4.32 -1.02 1.52
N ARG A 82 -4.27 -1.82 2.59
CA ARG A 82 -4.77 -1.47 3.93
C ARG A 82 -4.05 -0.25 4.49
N LEU A 83 -2.72 -0.21 4.33
CA LEU A 83 -1.90 0.90 4.79
C LEU A 83 -2.29 2.20 4.07
N THR A 84 -2.36 2.18 2.74
CA THR A 84 -2.81 3.33 1.95
C THR A 84 -4.20 3.79 2.34
N THR A 85 -5.18 2.88 2.42
CA THR A 85 -6.57 3.24 2.79
C THR A 85 -6.64 3.84 4.19
N SER A 86 -5.88 3.29 5.15
CA SER A 86 -5.81 3.85 6.51
C SER A 86 -5.20 5.25 6.50
N THR A 87 -4.15 5.49 5.71
CA THR A 87 -3.56 6.82 5.52
C THR A 87 -4.58 7.81 4.92
N LEU A 88 -5.36 7.39 3.92
CA LEU A 88 -6.39 8.25 3.30
C LEU A 88 -7.50 8.62 4.29
N LEU A 89 -7.98 7.64 5.07
CA LEU A 89 -8.96 7.87 6.13
C LEU A 89 -8.45 8.86 7.18
N ILE A 90 -7.22 8.67 7.67
CA ILE A 90 -6.59 9.55 8.66
C ILE A 90 -6.39 10.95 8.07
N ALA A 91 -6.00 11.07 6.80
CA ALA A 91 -5.87 12.36 6.11
C ALA A 91 -7.21 13.09 6.00
N ALA A 92 -8.29 12.38 5.65
CA ALA A 92 -9.63 12.95 5.55
C ALA A 92 -10.13 13.42 6.93
N LEU A 93 -9.86 12.64 7.98
CA LEU A 93 -10.18 13.00 9.36
C LEU A 93 -9.37 14.22 9.84
N ALA A 94 -8.08 14.27 9.56
CA ALA A 94 -7.23 15.42 9.88
C ALA A 94 -7.76 16.69 9.22
N LYS A 95 -8.08 16.62 7.92
CA LYS A 95 -8.66 17.73 7.18
C LYS A 95 -10.01 18.18 7.75
N HIS A 96 -10.87 17.25 8.15
CA HIS A 96 -12.14 17.60 8.79
C HIS A 96 -11.94 18.34 10.11
N PHE A 97 -11.01 17.89 10.95
CA PHE A 97 -10.65 18.58 12.20
C PHE A 97 -10.13 19.99 11.94
N GLU A 98 -9.31 20.18 10.91
CA GLU A 98 -8.79 21.49 10.48
C GLU A 98 -9.91 22.41 9.99
N ASP A 99 -10.74 21.93 9.05
CA ASP A 99 -11.78 22.72 8.39
C ASP A 99 -12.90 23.13 9.36
N LYS A 100 -13.26 22.27 10.31
CA LYS A 100 -14.33 22.52 11.30
C LYS A 100 -13.82 23.09 12.63
N GLY A 101 -12.50 23.24 12.81
CA GLY A 101 -11.91 23.72 14.05
C GLY A 101 -12.23 22.80 15.24
N VAL A 102 -12.31 21.48 15.00
CA VAL A 102 -12.63 20.50 16.05
C VAL A 102 -11.50 20.50 17.08
N ALA A 103 -11.86 20.71 18.34
CA ALA A 103 -10.93 20.59 19.45
C ALA A 103 -10.43 19.15 19.60
N GLU A 104 -9.51 18.94 20.53
CA GLU A 104 -8.98 17.62 20.79
C GLU A 104 -10.06 16.66 21.34
N LEU A 105 -10.16 15.47 20.75
CA LEU A 105 -11.03 14.38 21.19
C LEU A 105 -10.21 13.23 21.79
N LEU A 106 -10.75 12.59 22.83
CA LEU A 106 -10.18 11.41 23.50
C LEU A 106 -8.71 11.58 23.94
N GLU A 107 -8.27 12.82 24.17
CA GLU A 107 -6.86 13.19 24.49
C GLU A 107 -5.81 12.65 23.49
N ALA A 108 -6.24 12.21 22.30
CA ALA A 108 -5.42 11.51 21.33
C ALA A 108 -5.62 12.02 19.91
N PHE A 109 -6.77 12.64 19.62
CA PHE A 109 -7.15 13.04 18.27
C PHE A 109 -7.30 14.56 18.18
N SER A 110 -6.37 15.18 17.48
CA SER A 110 -6.48 16.56 17.00
C SER A 110 -5.88 16.62 15.60
N ALA A 111 -6.20 17.66 14.83
CA ALA A 111 -5.59 17.90 13.52
C ALA A 111 -4.05 17.73 13.56
N LYS A 112 -3.40 18.36 14.55
CA LYS A 112 -1.95 18.29 14.74
C LYS A 112 -1.46 16.87 15.05
N LYS A 113 -2.12 16.15 15.96
CA LYS A 113 -1.73 14.76 16.30
C LYS A 113 -1.93 13.82 15.12
N LEU A 114 -3.05 13.95 14.40
CA LEU A 114 -3.33 13.14 13.21
C LEU A 114 -2.27 13.32 12.13
N ARG A 115 -1.90 14.58 11.83
CA ARG A 115 -0.84 14.91 10.87
C ARG A 115 0.53 14.40 11.35
N ASN A 116 0.97 14.80 12.53
CA ASN A 116 2.37 14.62 12.94
C ASN A 116 2.69 13.22 13.48
N TYR A 117 1.70 12.46 13.95
CA TYR A 117 1.95 11.10 14.43
C TYR A 117 1.77 10.05 13.35
N TYR A 118 0.84 10.25 12.41
CA TYR A 118 0.42 9.18 11.51
C TYR A 118 0.67 9.47 10.02
N LEU A 119 0.81 10.73 9.62
CA LEU A 119 0.92 11.11 8.21
C LEU A 119 2.29 11.68 7.85
N LEU A 120 2.88 12.49 8.75
CA LEU A 120 4.08 13.28 8.49
C LEU A 120 5.15 13.06 9.56
N ASN A 121 6.41 13.26 9.19
CA ASN A 121 7.57 13.41 10.06
C ASN A 121 8.00 14.89 10.01
N PRO A 122 7.54 15.73 10.96
CA PRO A 122 7.71 17.18 10.87
C PRO A 122 9.17 17.65 10.91
N ASP A 123 10.05 16.83 11.48
CA ASP A 123 11.48 17.13 11.63
C ASP A 123 12.33 16.62 10.44
N GLU A 124 11.69 16.00 9.44
CA GLU A 124 12.35 15.46 8.25
C GLU A 124 11.99 16.26 7.00
N GLU A 125 12.88 16.24 6.00
CA GLU A 125 12.71 16.94 4.72
C GLU A 125 12.52 15.97 3.54
N GLY A 126 12.10 16.50 2.39
CA GLY A 126 11.94 15.74 1.15
C GLY A 126 10.91 14.60 1.29
N GLU A 127 11.23 13.42 0.75
CA GLU A 127 10.36 12.24 0.88
C GLU A 127 10.29 11.74 2.33
N ARG A 128 11.32 11.93 3.16
CA ARG A 128 11.32 11.49 4.57
C ARG A 128 10.30 12.22 5.43
N HIS A 129 9.84 13.39 5.00
CA HIS A 129 8.73 14.12 5.61
C HIS A 129 7.42 13.33 5.64
N PHE A 130 7.24 12.32 4.78
CA PHE A 130 6.00 11.55 4.69
C PHE A 130 6.15 10.18 5.34
N LYS A 131 5.16 9.77 6.15
CA LYS A 131 5.12 8.44 6.76
C LYS A 131 4.94 7.31 5.74
N LEU A 132 4.32 7.59 4.59
CA LEU A 132 4.06 6.61 3.54
C LEU A 132 4.48 7.16 2.18
N ILE A 133 5.37 6.43 1.50
CA ILE A 133 5.75 6.68 0.11
C ILE A 133 5.22 5.54 -0.75
N LEU A 134 4.35 5.87 -1.71
CA LEU A 134 3.79 4.93 -2.67
C LEU A 134 4.69 4.78 -3.91
N SER A 135 4.33 3.82 -4.78
CA SER A 135 4.94 3.68 -6.11
C SER A 135 4.68 4.93 -6.97
N GLU A 136 5.51 5.12 -7.99
CA GLU A 136 5.55 6.36 -8.80
C GLU A 136 4.17 6.81 -9.34
N THR A 137 3.26 5.88 -9.65
CA THR A 137 1.92 6.22 -10.20
C THR A 137 1.02 6.88 -9.16
N ASP A 138 1.14 6.47 -7.90
CA ASP A 138 0.24 6.86 -6.81
C ASP A 138 0.85 7.92 -5.89
N LYS A 139 2.19 8.00 -5.88
CA LYS A 139 2.98 8.84 -4.99
C LYS A 139 2.53 10.29 -5.03
N ASP A 140 2.55 10.91 -6.20
CA ASP A 140 2.33 12.35 -6.32
C ASP A 140 0.90 12.76 -5.90
N THR A 141 -0.09 11.89 -6.17
CA THR A 141 -1.47 12.13 -5.75
C THR A 141 -1.60 12.05 -4.23
N LEU A 142 -1.02 11.04 -3.58
CA LEU A 142 -1.03 10.95 -2.11
C LEU A 142 -0.29 12.14 -1.49
N LEU A 143 0.89 12.50 -2.00
CA LEU A 143 1.66 13.62 -1.47
C LEU A 143 0.93 14.95 -1.62
N ALA A 144 0.19 15.17 -2.72
CA ALA A 144 -0.64 16.34 -2.90
C ALA A 144 -1.74 16.42 -1.83
N ILE A 145 -2.44 15.31 -1.56
CA ILE A 145 -3.45 15.21 -0.48
C ILE A 145 -2.82 15.55 0.88
N LEU A 146 -1.69 14.94 1.22
CA LEU A 146 -1.04 15.12 2.52
C LEU A 146 -0.48 16.54 2.71
N LYS A 147 -0.15 17.25 1.63
CA LYS A 147 0.29 18.66 1.67
C LYS A 147 -0.87 19.65 1.59
N GLY A 148 -2.07 19.22 1.20
CA GLY A 148 -3.13 20.14 0.77
C GLY A 148 -2.76 20.95 -0.48
N ALA A 149 -1.91 20.38 -1.34
CA ALA A 149 -1.44 21.01 -2.58
C ALA A 149 -2.39 20.67 -3.76
N PRO A 150 -2.31 21.43 -4.88
CA PRO A 150 -3.03 21.08 -6.10
C PRO A 150 -2.69 19.66 -6.58
N MET A 151 -3.68 18.95 -7.13
CA MET A 151 -3.47 17.60 -7.67
C MET A 151 -2.52 17.62 -8.88
N PRO A 152 -1.71 16.56 -9.06
CA PRO A 152 -0.81 16.45 -10.21
C PRO A 152 -1.58 16.30 -11.53
N ALA A 153 -0.89 16.44 -12.66
CA ALA A 153 -1.49 16.24 -13.98
C ALA A 153 -1.94 14.78 -14.23
N GLU A 154 -1.14 13.81 -13.78
CA GLU A 154 -1.50 12.38 -13.80
C GLU A 154 -2.05 11.98 -12.43
N ILE A 155 -3.37 12.07 -12.24
CA ILE A 155 -4.04 11.74 -10.98
C ILE A 155 -4.23 10.22 -10.86
N SER A 156 -3.98 9.68 -9.66
CA SER A 156 -4.41 8.33 -9.29
C SER A 156 -5.90 8.34 -8.94
N SER A 157 -6.71 7.86 -9.87
CA SER A 157 -8.18 7.84 -9.75
C SER A 157 -8.67 7.14 -8.47
N ARG A 158 -8.08 5.99 -8.11
CA ARG A 158 -8.47 5.24 -6.90
C ARG A 158 -8.14 5.98 -5.61
N ILE A 159 -7.02 6.71 -5.57
CA ILE A 159 -6.66 7.50 -4.39
C ILE A 159 -7.63 8.66 -4.23
N GLU A 160 -7.84 9.43 -5.30
CA GLU A 160 -8.73 10.60 -5.28
C GLU A 160 -10.16 10.21 -4.88
N GLN A 161 -10.72 9.18 -5.53
CA GLN A 161 -12.07 8.69 -5.26
C GLN A 161 -12.25 8.24 -3.81
N ASN A 162 -11.32 7.44 -3.29
CA ASN A 162 -11.45 6.91 -1.93
C ASN A 162 -11.16 7.97 -0.86
N TYR A 163 -10.29 8.94 -1.14
CA TYR A 163 -10.11 10.10 -0.27
C TYR A 163 -11.40 10.93 -0.20
N GLY A 164 -12.00 11.27 -1.35
CA GLY A 164 -13.29 11.97 -1.41
C GLY A 164 -14.41 11.21 -0.71
N LEU A 165 -14.47 9.89 -0.88
CA LEU A 165 -15.40 9.02 -0.17
C LEU A 165 -15.27 9.16 1.36
N PHE A 166 -14.05 9.13 1.90
CA PHE A 166 -13.87 9.31 3.35
C PHE A 166 -14.23 10.70 3.81
N GLN A 167 -13.96 11.75 3.03
CA GLN A 167 -14.42 13.10 3.35
C GLN A 167 -15.95 13.16 3.45
N ASP A 168 -16.65 12.59 2.47
CA ASP A 168 -18.12 12.52 2.44
C ASP A 168 -18.68 11.70 3.62
N LEU A 169 -18.07 10.56 3.92
CA LEU A 169 -18.49 9.68 5.01
C LEU A 169 -18.33 10.37 6.37
N ILE A 170 -17.20 11.04 6.61
CA ILE A 170 -16.94 11.78 7.85
C ILE A 170 -17.93 12.95 7.96
N GLN A 171 -18.16 13.70 6.89
CA GLN A 171 -19.13 14.79 6.89
C GLN A 171 -20.56 14.31 7.21
N LYS A 172 -20.98 13.18 6.63
CA LYS A 172 -22.31 12.58 6.91
C LYS A 172 -22.45 12.09 8.35
N HIS A 173 -21.35 11.80 9.03
CA HIS A 173 -21.31 11.30 10.41
C HIS A 173 -20.63 12.29 11.36
N GLU A 174 -20.73 13.61 11.08
CA GLU A 174 -20.12 14.67 11.90
C GLU A 174 -20.60 14.63 13.37
N GLY A 175 -21.82 14.16 13.62
CA GLY A 175 -22.34 13.93 14.97
C GLY A 175 -21.74 12.73 15.71
N GLU A 176 -20.91 11.91 15.06
CA GLU A 176 -20.33 10.68 15.58
C GLU A 176 -18.80 10.67 15.53
N LEU A 177 -18.17 11.86 15.50
CA LEU A 177 -16.71 11.99 15.45
C LEU A 177 -15.99 11.24 16.58
N GLU A 178 -16.55 11.24 17.78
CA GLU A 178 -16.00 10.48 18.91
C GLU A 178 -16.00 8.97 18.62
N ALA A 179 -17.09 8.44 18.04
CA ALA A 179 -17.18 7.03 17.64
C ALA A 179 -16.17 6.72 16.51
N ILE A 180 -15.98 7.64 15.55
CA ILE A 180 -14.99 7.48 14.48
C ILE A 180 -13.57 7.40 15.07
N CYS A 181 -13.22 8.32 15.97
CA CYS A 181 -11.92 8.34 16.65
C CYS A 181 -11.70 7.08 17.52
N GLN A 182 -12.71 6.67 18.26
CA GLN A 182 -12.66 5.46 19.09
C GLN A 182 -12.51 4.20 18.24
N GLY A 183 -13.24 4.11 17.13
CA GLY A 183 -13.14 3.01 16.17
C GLY A 183 -11.74 2.91 15.57
N LEU A 184 -11.19 4.04 15.13
CA LEU A 184 -9.83 4.13 14.60
C LEU A 184 -8.78 3.71 15.67
N ALA A 185 -8.98 4.09 16.93
CA ALA A 185 -8.13 3.70 18.05
C ALA A 185 -8.18 2.19 18.35
N LYS A 186 -9.25 1.49 17.97
CA LYS A 186 -9.44 0.05 18.19
C LYS A 186 -8.95 -0.83 17.05
N LEU A 187 -8.51 -0.26 15.93
CA LEU A 187 -8.01 -1.06 14.80
C LEU A 187 -6.69 -1.76 15.17
N VAL A 188 -6.65 -3.08 14.96
CA VAL A 188 -5.47 -3.92 15.18
C VAL A 188 -5.05 -4.64 13.90
N ILE A 189 -3.75 -4.84 13.77
CA ILE A 189 -3.10 -5.58 12.68
C ILE A 189 -2.21 -6.68 13.24
N VAL A 190 -1.82 -7.60 12.38
CA VAL A 190 -0.63 -8.43 12.63
C VAL A 190 0.56 -7.74 11.96
N ASP A 191 1.47 -7.24 12.78
CA ASP A 191 2.78 -6.70 12.39
C ASP A 191 3.73 -7.88 12.13
N VAL A 192 4.19 -8.02 10.88
CA VAL A 192 5.14 -9.07 10.47
C VAL A 192 6.44 -8.45 9.94
N SER A 193 7.51 -8.61 10.70
CA SER A 193 8.86 -8.23 10.29
C SER A 193 9.62 -9.43 9.72
N LEU A 194 10.15 -9.24 8.51
CA LEU A 194 10.99 -10.21 7.81
C LEU A 194 12.47 -9.91 8.03
N ASP A 195 13.25 -10.96 8.27
CA ASP A 195 14.70 -10.93 8.33
C ASP A 195 15.28 -11.31 6.95
N ARG A 196 15.91 -10.37 6.25
CA ARG A 196 16.49 -10.61 4.91
C ARG A 196 17.50 -11.74 4.87
N SER A 197 18.12 -12.08 5.99
CA SER A 197 19.14 -13.14 6.06
C SER A 197 18.54 -14.55 6.14
N GLN A 198 17.28 -14.67 6.58
CA GLN A 198 16.60 -15.95 6.81
C GLN A 198 15.33 -16.11 5.97
N ASP A 199 14.63 -15.01 5.73
CA ASP A 199 13.33 -14.96 5.08
C ASP A 199 13.52 -14.49 3.62
N ASN A 200 13.11 -15.31 2.65
CA ASN A 200 13.07 -14.90 1.25
C ASN A 200 11.80 -14.08 0.99
N PRO A 201 11.87 -12.75 0.75
CA PRO A 201 10.69 -11.91 0.61
C PRO A 201 9.80 -12.31 -0.58
N GLN A 202 10.38 -12.86 -1.65
CA GLN A 202 9.65 -13.27 -2.85
C GLN A 202 8.81 -14.51 -2.59
N LEU A 203 9.37 -15.52 -1.92
CA LEU A 203 8.61 -16.73 -1.56
C LEU A 203 7.49 -16.41 -0.56
N ILE A 204 7.76 -15.51 0.38
CA ILE A 204 6.76 -15.08 1.36
C ILE A 204 5.64 -14.28 0.70
N PHE A 205 5.99 -13.39 -0.23
CA PHE A 205 5.00 -12.68 -1.03
C PHE A 205 4.11 -13.63 -1.84
N GLU A 206 4.71 -14.60 -2.56
CA GLU A 206 3.94 -15.59 -3.34
C GLU A 206 3.00 -16.41 -2.45
N SER A 207 3.46 -16.79 -1.25
CA SER A 207 2.66 -17.52 -0.26
C SER A 207 1.45 -16.72 0.24
N MET A 208 1.67 -15.46 0.63
CA MET A 208 0.62 -14.64 1.27
C MET A 208 -0.45 -14.13 0.31
N ASN A 209 -0.10 -13.88 -0.96
CA ASN A 209 -1.04 -13.40 -1.97
C ASN A 209 -2.18 -14.38 -2.29
N SER A 210 -2.13 -15.62 -1.80
CA SER A 210 -3.21 -16.60 -1.91
C SER A 210 -4.45 -16.28 -1.05
N THR A 211 -4.37 -15.31 -0.13
CA THR A 211 -5.43 -15.04 0.88
C THR A 211 -6.09 -13.66 0.78
N GLY A 212 -5.68 -12.81 -0.16
CA GLY A 212 -6.16 -11.43 -0.30
C GLY A 212 -6.82 -11.13 -1.65
N LEU A 213 -6.97 -9.84 -2.00
CA LEU A 213 -7.36 -9.44 -3.36
C LEU A 213 -6.28 -9.91 -4.33
N GLU A 214 -6.61 -10.89 -5.16
CA GLU A 214 -5.68 -11.56 -6.07
C GLU A 214 -4.88 -10.53 -6.89
N LEU A 215 -3.58 -10.79 -7.03
CA LEU A 215 -2.72 -10.04 -7.93
C LEU A 215 -3.02 -10.46 -9.37
N SER A 216 -2.95 -9.51 -10.29
CA SER A 216 -2.97 -9.82 -11.71
C SER A 216 -1.76 -10.68 -12.08
N GLN A 217 -1.85 -11.43 -13.18
CA GLN A 217 -0.70 -12.20 -13.66
C GLN A 217 0.46 -11.26 -14.00
N ALA A 218 0.16 -10.07 -14.52
CA ALA A 218 1.09 -8.97 -14.75
C ALA A 218 1.86 -8.57 -13.48
N ASP A 219 1.14 -8.36 -12.37
CA ASP A 219 1.73 -7.96 -11.10
C ASP A 219 2.67 -9.03 -10.56
N LEU A 220 2.27 -10.32 -10.66
CA LEU A 220 3.12 -11.44 -10.28
C LEU A 220 4.39 -11.51 -11.13
N ILE A 221 4.29 -11.28 -12.44
CA ILE A 221 5.44 -11.24 -13.34
C ILE A 221 6.38 -10.07 -13.02
N ARG A 222 5.85 -8.86 -12.82
CA ARG A 222 6.65 -7.70 -12.40
C ARG A 222 7.39 -8.00 -11.11
N ASN A 223 6.67 -8.53 -10.13
CA ASN A 223 7.22 -8.87 -8.83
C ASN A 223 8.38 -9.84 -8.96
N PHE A 224 8.19 -10.90 -9.74
CA PHE A 224 9.20 -11.90 -10.01
C PHE A 224 10.46 -11.34 -10.66
N ILE A 225 10.31 -10.43 -11.63
CA ILE A 225 11.45 -9.85 -12.35
C ILE A 225 12.25 -8.91 -11.45
N LEU A 226 11.58 -8.14 -10.58
CA LEU A 226 12.21 -7.01 -9.90
C LEU A 226 12.63 -7.30 -8.45
N MET A 227 11.88 -8.10 -7.69
CA MET A 227 12.05 -8.18 -6.23
C MET A 227 13.44 -8.66 -5.80
N GLY A 228 14.04 -9.60 -6.55
CA GLY A 228 15.36 -10.17 -6.26
C GLY A 228 16.56 -9.31 -6.71
N LEU A 229 16.33 -8.15 -7.32
CA LEU A 229 17.40 -7.32 -7.88
C LEU A 229 17.87 -6.24 -6.90
N GLU A 230 19.07 -5.70 -7.12
CA GLU A 230 19.57 -4.55 -6.37
C GLU A 230 18.72 -3.27 -6.65
N PRO A 231 18.49 -2.37 -5.67
CA PRO A 231 17.55 -1.24 -5.82
C PRO A 231 17.80 -0.33 -7.04
N LYS A 232 19.08 -0.14 -7.41
CA LYS A 232 19.43 0.65 -8.61
C LYS A 232 18.94 -0.03 -9.89
N LEU A 233 19.20 -1.33 -10.02
CA LEU A 233 18.78 -2.11 -11.17
C LEU A 233 17.25 -2.28 -11.21
N GLN A 234 16.60 -2.44 -10.06
CA GLN A 234 15.13 -2.40 -9.97
C GLN A 234 14.58 -1.12 -10.61
N THR A 235 15.11 0.03 -10.19
CA THR A 235 14.67 1.34 -10.67
C THR A 235 14.91 1.50 -12.16
N GLU A 236 16.08 1.08 -12.65
CA GLU A 236 16.44 1.13 -14.06
C GLU A 236 15.49 0.28 -14.91
N LEU A 237 15.29 -0.99 -14.55
CA LEU A 237 14.42 -1.88 -15.30
C LEU A 237 12.96 -1.41 -15.30
N TYR A 238 12.49 -0.93 -14.16
CA TYR A 238 11.15 -0.39 -14.04
C TYR A 238 10.96 0.87 -14.90
N LYS A 239 11.86 1.86 -14.80
CA LYS A 239 11.69 3.14 -15.50
C LYS A 239 11.89 3.02 -17.00
N ASN A 240 12.81 2.17 -17.44
CA ASN A 240 13.18 2.06 -18.86
C ASN A 240 12.33 1.05 -19.63
N TYR A 241 11.78 0.02 -18.97
CA TYR A 241 11.05 -1.05 -19.65
C TYR A 241 9.63 -1.21 -19.13
N TRP A 242 9.43 -1.38 -17.82
CA TRP A 242 8.10 -1.71 -17.30
C TRP A 242 7.11 -0.52 -17.38
N ARG A 243 7.49 0.63 -16.84
CA ARG A 243 6.64 1.83 -16.77
C ARG A 243 6.23 2.35 -18.14
N PRO A 244 7.08 2.39 -19.17
CA PRO A 244 6.65 2.73 -20.53
C PRO A 244 5.54 1.81 -21.05
N MET A 245 5.62 0.51 -20.76
CA MET A 245 4.53 -0.42 -21.10
C MET A 245 3.25 -0.08 -20.33
N GLU A 246 3.33 0.13 -19.01
CA GLU A 246 2.15 0.53 -18.20
C GLU A 246 1.47 1.80 -18.76
N LYS A 247 2.27 2.80 -19.12
CA LYS A 247 1.77 4.05 -19.72
C LYS A 247 1.15 3.84 -21.10
N ALA A 248 1.71 2.96 -21.92
CA ALA A 248 1.19 2.67 -23.26
C ALA A 248 -0.20 2.01 -23.20
N PHE A 249 -0.46 1.17 -22.20
CA PHE A 249 -1.80 0.64 -21.96
C PHE A 249 -2.75 1.66 -21.32
N GLY A 250 -2.24 2.57 -20.47
CA GLY A 250 -3.05 3.51 -19.69
C GLY A 250 -3.70 2.85 -18.47
N GLN A 251 -4.09 3.63 -17.45
CA GLN A 251 -4.51 3.10 -16.14
C GLN A 251 -5.65 2.07 -16.21
N ALA A 252 -6.71 2.37 -16.98
CA ALA A 252 -7.88 1.49 -17.07
C ALA A 252 -7.63 0.23 -17.93
N ALA A 253 -6.83 0.38 -18.99
CA ALA A 253 -6.56 -0.69 -19.94
C ALA A 253 -5.41 -1.61 -19.48
N TYR A 254 -4.51 -1.13 -18.62
CA TYR A 254 -3.48 -1.98 -17.99
C TYR A 254 -4.12 -3.12 -17.18
N VAL A 255 -5.12 -2.81 -16.36
CA VAL A 255 -5.80 -3.81 -15.51
C VAL A 255 -6.52 -4.89 -16.33
N THR A 256 -7.04 -4.53 -17.50
CA THR A 256 -7.88 -5.43 -18.32
C THR A 256 -7.11 -6.14 -19.44
N HIS A 257 -6.09 -5.50 -20.01
CA HIS A 257 -5.43 -5.97 -21.23
C HIS A 257 -4.00 -6.46 -21.02
N PHE A 258 -3.36 -6.15 -19.89
CA PHE A 258 -1.98 -6.58 -19.68
C PHE A 258 -1.83 -8.09 -19.46
N ASP A 259 -2.76 -8.70 -18.72
CA ASP A 259 -2.79 -10.16 -18.53
C ASP A 259 -2.95 -10.91 -19.88
N PRO A 260 -3.93 -10.54 -20.74
CA PRO A 260 -4.00 -11.05 -22.12
C PRO A 260 -2.73 -10.79 -22.94
N PHE A 261 -2.12 -9.62 -22.83
CA PHE A 261 -0.89 -9.30 -23.53
C PHE A 261 0.26 -10.24 -23.15
N MET A 262 0.48 -10.46 -21.85
CA MET A 262 1.52 -11.38 -21.36
C MET A 262 1.26 -12.82 -21.81
N ARG A 263 0.00 -13.24 -21.85
CA ARG A 263 -0.39 -14.54 -22.41
C ARG A 263 -0.05 -14.65 -23.90
N HIS A 264 -0.39 -13.63 -24.71
CA HIS A 264 -0.07 -13.62 -26.13
C HIS A 264 1.45 -13.56 -26.38
N TYR A 265 2.19 -12.81 -25.57
CA TYR A 265 3.65 -12.77 -25.62
C TYR A 265 4.25 -14.16 -25.38
N LEU A 266 3.79 -14.87 -24.34
CA LEU A 266 4.25 -16.24 -24.07
C LEU A 266 3.89 -17.18 -25.22
N THR A 267 2.68 -17.11 -25.76
CA THR A 267 2.30 -17.91 -26.95
C THR A 267 3.21 -17.67 -28.13
N ALA A 268 3.58 -16.42 -28.39
CA ALA A 268 4.49 -16.10 -29.48
C ALA A 268 5.93 -16.60 -29.23
N LYS A 269 6.34 -16.76 -27.97
CA LYS A 269 7.69 -17.20 -27.59
C LYS A 269 7.83 -18.71 -27.44
N THR A 270 6.82 -19.39 -26.89
CA THR A 270 6.88 -20.83 -26.59
C THR A 270 6.13 -21.67 -27.61
N GLY A 271 5.22 -21.07 -28.40
CA GLY A 271 4.30 -21.80 -29.27
C GLY A 271 3.12 -22.44 -28.54
N GLU A 272 3.10 -22.38 -27.21
CA GLU A 272 2.03 -22.93 -26.38
C GLU A 272 1.14 -21.82 -25.83
N ILE A 273 -0.16 -22.08 -25.70
CA ILE A 273 -1.10 -21.10 -25.16
C ILE A 273 -1.28 -21.36 -23.66
N PRO A 274 -0.76 -20.51 -22.76
CA PRO A 274 -0.93 -20.71 -21.32
C PRO A 274 -2.40 -20.58 -20.91
N ASN A 275 -2.80 -21.29 -19.86
CA ASN A 275 -4.06 -21.04 -19.18
C ASN A 275 -4.05 -19.60 -18.62
N VAL A 276 -5.17 -18.89 -18.77
CA VAL A 276 -5.31 -17.49 -18.31
C VAL A 276 -5.00 -17.35 -16.82
N ARG A 277 -5.26 -18.37 -16.00
CA ARG A 277 -4.97 -18.37 -14.56
C ARG A 277 -3.53 -18.79 -14.21
N GLU A 278 -2.77 -19.30 -15.18
CA GLU A 278 -1.44 -19.88 -14.97
C GLU A 278 -0.37 -19.18 -15.82
N VAL A 279 -0.66 -17.98 -16.35
CA VAL A 279 0.27 -17.18 -17.15
C VAL A 279 1.57 -16.93 -16.38
N TYR A 280 1.48 -16.67 -15.08
CA TYR A 280 2.63 -16.49 -14.20
C TYR A 280 3.47 -17.77 -14.06
N ALA A 281 2.83 -18.92 -13.88
CA ALA A 281 3.52 -20.20 -13.79
C ALA A 281 4.25 -20.53 -15.11
N ALA A 282 3.59 -20.31 -16.25
CA ALA A 282 4.19 -20.46 -17.57
C ALA A 282 5.36 -19.48 -17.79
N PHE A 283 5.22 -18.22 -17.35
CA PHE A 283 6.31 -17.25 -17.39
C PHE A 283 7.53 -17.71 -16.58
N LYS A 284 7.32 -18.23 -15.37
CA LYS A 284 8.42 -18.76 -14.54
C LYS A 284 9.16 -19.92 -15.20
N ALA A 285 8.44 -20.83 -15.85
CA ALA A 285 9.07 -21.92 -16.62
C ALA A 285 9.91 -21.36 -17.78
N PHE A 286 9.31 -20.51 -18.61
CA PHE A 286 9.98 -19.86 -19.73
C PHE A 286 11.25 -19.08 -19.31
N ALA A 287 11.19 -18.33 -18.20
CA ALA A 287 12.31 -17.54 -17.71
C ALA A 287 13.47 -18.41 -17.21
N ARG A 288 13.18 -19.58 -16.62
CA ARG A 288 14.20 -20.54 -16.18
C ARG A 288 14.90 -21.20 -17.36
N ASP A 289 14.14 -21.60 -18.37
CA ASP A 289 14.68 -22.24 -19.58
C ASP A 289 15.54 -21.26 -20.39
N SER A 290 15.12 -19.99 -20.48
CA SER A 290 15.89 -18.94 -21.18
C SER A 290 17.23 -18.59 -20.51
N GLN A 291 17.37 -18.83 -19.20
CA GLN A 291 18.64 -18.65 -18.49
C GLN A 291 19.64 -19.80 -18.75
N ILE A 292 19.16 -20.95 -19.24
CA ILE A 292 20.02 -22.09 -19.62
C ILE A 292 20.68 -21.83 -20.98
N ASP A 293 19.99 -21.14 -21.89
CA ASP A 293 20.49 -20.80 -23.24
C ASP A 293 21.48 -19.61 -23.28
N THR A 294 21.74 -18.95 -22.16
CA THR A 294 22.67 -17.80 -22.07
C THR A 294 23.98 -18.11 -21.32
N LYS A 295 24.30 -19.38 -21.11
CA LYS A 295 25.59 -19.84 -20.57
C LYS A 295 26.48 -20.47 -21.63
#